data_AF-A0A3D4DSQ1-F1
#
_entry.id   AF-A0A3D4DSQ1-F1
#
_cell.length_a   1.000
_cell.length_b   1.000
_cell.length_c   1.000
_cell.angle_alpha   90.00
_cell.angle_beta   90.00
_cell.angle_gamma   90.00
#
_symmetry.space_group_name_H-M   'P 1'
#
loop_
_entity.id
_entity.type
_entity.pdbx_description
1 polymer ?
#
loop_
_entity_poly.entity_id
_entity_poly.type
_entity_poly.pdbx_seq_one_letter_code
_entity_poly.pdbx_strand_id
1 'polypeptide(L)'
;MAYQAKGRDPIFDSTTQALIERRGKELIGLALLALAVGFAMLIGSYSPDDPGLLAATEGPTRNMLGPLGAAIASPLAVVIGKGAWGIVIGLAGWGLRFLTHIGEERALGRALFIPIAIALGSVYASTLLPGAGWSHAFGLGGLFGDTVLGALLAILPGSAAIGLKLLTLIFFVATLVVGGFALGVNLRELGNSARYMLGGTVLFYAGALKLAGSGMRGAARGAMTGATTGVRALKSQAAERRADRVARAEAQVGDEQDGESYPAPPPLKVRR
;
A
#
# COMPACT_ATOMS: atom_id res chain seq x y z
N MET A 1 38.33 47.23 24.71
CA MET A 1 37.01 47.69 25.23
C MET A 1 35.94 46.89 24.50
N ALA A 2 35.34 45.92 25.18
CA ALA A 2 34.32 45.06 24.59
C ALA A 2 32.98 45.80 24.59
N TYR A 3 32.43 46.07 23.41
CA TYR A 3 31.04 46.47 23.26
C TYR A 3 30.16 45.26 23.63
N GLN A 4 29.71 45.19 24.88
CA GLN A 4 28.54 44.39 25.21
C GLN A 4 27.34 45.06 24.54
N ALA A 5 26.88 44.48 23.42
CA ALA A 5 25.58 44.80 22.87
C ALA A 5 24.52 44.44 23.92
N LYS A 6 23.94 45.47 24.53
CA LYS A 6 22.83 45.40 25.47
C LYS A 6 21.71 44.57 24.84
N GLY A 7 21.56 43.33 25.28
CA GLY A 7 20.48 42.44 24.88
C GLY A 7 19.16 43.13 25.19
N ARG A 8 18.41 43.47 24.14
CA ARG A 8 17.03 43.96 24.28
C ARG A 8 16.23 42.81 24.85
N ASP A 9 15.54 43.03 25.96
CA ASP A 9 14.64 42.04 26.52
C ASP A 9 13.68 41.56 25.42
N PRO A 10 13.58 40.25 25.18
CA PRO A 10 12.73 39.73 24.13
C PRO A 10 11.28 40.12 24.42
N ILE A 11 10.60 40.66 23.41
CA ILE A 11 9.20 41.15 23.47
C ILE A 11 8.22 40.04 23.88
N PHE A 12 8.64 38.78 23.74
CA PHE A 12 7.91 37.59 24.14
C PHE A 12 8.78 36.72 25.04
N ASP A 13 8.14 36.11 26.04
CA ASP A 13 8.66 34.97 26.79
C ASP A 13 9.20 33.89 25.81
N SER A 14 10.37 33.31 26.11
CA SER A 14 11.04 32.28 25.31
C SER A 14 10.17 31.05 25.02
N THR A 15 9.23 30.71 25.92
CA THR A 15 8.23 29.66 25.70
C THR A 15 7.20 30.04 24.64
N THR A 16 6.80 31.31 24.58
CA THR A 16 5.86 31.80 23.55
C THR A 16 6.53 31.82 22.19
N GLN A 17 7.80 32.23 22.10
CA GLN A 17 8.58 32.17 20.85
C GLN A 17 8.75 30.73 20.36
N ALA A 18 9.14 29.80 21.23
CA ALA A 18 9.29 28.39 20.88
C ALA A 18 7.97 27.76 20.40
N LEU A 19 6.84 28.15 20.99
CA LEU A 19 5.52 27.67 20.57
C LEU A 19 5.15 28.20 19.18
N ILE A 20 5.40 29.49 18.91
CA ILE A 20 5.16 30.11 17.60
C ILE A 20 6.04 29.47 16.52
N GLU A 21 7.33 29.26 16.80
CA GLU A 21 8.24 28.60 15.87
C GLU A 21 7.79 27.18 15.54
N ARG A 22 7.39 26.40 16.55
CA ARG A 22 6.94 25.02 16.34
C ARG A 22 5.69 24.96 15.46
N ARG A 23 4.69 25.80 15.74
CA ARG A 23 3.44 25.86 14.97
C ARG A 23 3.65 26.44 13.57
N GLY A 24 4.53 27.43 13.43
CA GLY A 24 4.90 27.98 12.12
C GLY A 24 5.49 26.92 11.20
N LYS A 25 6.37 26.05 11.73
CA LYS A 25 6.96 24.94 10.97
C LYS A 25 5.94 23.87 10.61
N GLU A 26 5.02 23.54 11.51
CA GLU A 26 3.90 22.63 11.21
C GLU A 26 3.03 23.17 10.05
N LEU A 27 2.73 24.47 10.05
CA LEU A 27 1.96 25.11 8.97
C LEU A 27 2.69 25.07 7.63
N ILE A 28 4.02 25.31 7.62
CA ILE A 28 4.85 25.15 6.42
C ILE A 28 4.79 23.69 5.93
N GLY A 29 4.89 22.74 6.85
CA GLY A 29 4.78 21.31 6.53
C GLY A 29 3.46 20.95 5.87
N LEU A 30 2.34 21.42 6.45
CA LEU A 30 1.00 21.23 5.90
C LEU A 30 0.84 21.90 4.52
N ALA A 31 1.35 23.12 4.34
CA ALA A 31 1.32 23.80 3.06
C ALA A 31 2.09 23.04 1.97
N LEU A 32 3.28 22.52 2.30
CA LEU A 32 4.07 21.69 1.39
C LEU A 32 3.36 20.38 1.02
N LEU A 33 2.70 19.73 1.99
CA LEU A 33 1.91 18.52 1.73
C LEU A 33 0.69 18.82 0.83
N ALA A 34 0.00 19.92 1.07
CA ALA A 34 -1.11 20.35 0.22
C ALA A 34 -0.65 20.62 -1.22
N LEU A 35 0.50 21.29 -1.38
CA LEU A 35 1.13 21.48 -2.69
C LEU A 35 1.52 20.15 -3.33
N ALA A 36 2.07 19.21 -2.57
CA ALA A 36 2.41 17.88 -3.08
C ALA A 36 1.18 17.16 -3.64
N VAL A 37 0.04 17.21 -2.94
CA VAL A 37 -1.23 16.66 -3.41
C VAL A 37 -1.69 17.36 -4.68
N GLY A 38 -1.62 18.69 -4.73
CA GLY A 38 -1.96 19.48 -5.92
C GLY A 38 -1.12 19.06 -7.14
N PHE A 39 0.21 18.98 -6.99
CA PHE A 39 1.10 18.51 -8.05
C PHE A 39 0.86 17.04 -8.43
N ALA A 40 0.51 16.18 -7.47
CA ALA A 40 0.17 14.78 -7.74
C ALA A 40 -1.11 14.66 -8.57
N MET A 41 -2.15 15.44 -8.25
CA MET A 41 -3.38 15.50 -9.05
C MET A 41 -3.08 16.05 -10.45
N LEU A 42 -2.31 17.13 -10.53
CA LEU A 42 -1.92 17.79 -11.78
C LEU A 42 -1.16 16.85 -12.71
N ILE A 43 -0.12 16.18 -12.21
CA ILE A 43 0.73 15.26 -13.00
C ILE A 43 0.01 13.93 -13.25
N GLY A 44 -0.74 13.44 -12.27
CA GLY A 44 -1.46 12.17 -12.35
C GLY A 44 -2.66 12.19 -13.28
N SER A 45 -3.31 13.35 -13.43
CA SER A 45 -4.43 13.56 -14.37
C SER A 45 -4.01 14.19 -15.70
N TYR A 46 -2.70 14.21 -16.00
CA TYR A 46 -2.20 14.70 -17.28
C TYR A 46 -2.79 13.92 -18.46
N SER A 47 -3.34 14.63 -19.44
CA SER A 47 -3.75 14.09 -20.73
C SER A 47 -2.99 14.78 -21.88
N PRO A 48 -2.48 14.03 -22.87
CA PRO A 48 -1.91 14.62 -24.09
C PRO A 48 -2.92 15.44 -24.91
N ASP A 49 -4.21 15.15 -24.73
CA ASP A 49 -5.31 15.81 -25.42
C ASP A 49 -5.69 17.16 -24.77
N ASP A 50 -5.14 17.49 -23.60
CA ASP A 50 -5.50 18.72 -22.88
C ASP A 50 -4.92 19.96 -23.59
N PRO A 51 -5.66 21.09 -23.59
CA PRO A 51 -5.13 22.35 -24.11
C PRO A 51 -3.92 22.79 -23.28
N GLY A 52 -2.75 22.85 -23.91
CA GLY A 52 -1.52 23.33 -23.27
C GLY A 52 -1.52 24.84 -23.07
N LEU A 53 -0.54 25.36 -22.30
CA LEU A 53 -0.36 26.79 -22.02
C LEU A 53 -0.27 27.67 -23.29
N LEU A 54 0.19 27.08 -24.40
CA LEU A 54 0.37 27.74 -25.70
C LEU A 54 -0.72 27.37 -26.72
N ALA A 55 -1.70 26.58 -26.31
CA ALA A 55 -2.66 26.02 -27.22
C ALA A 55 -3.90 26.93 -27.31
N ALA A 56 -4.16 27.47 -28.50
CA ALA A 56 -5.41 28.15 -28.84
C ALA A 56 -6.56 27.16 -29.13
N THR A 57 -6.48 25.95 -28.56
CA THR A 57 -7.46 24.89 -28.75
C THR A 57 -8.57 25.01 -27.72
N GLU A 58 -9.79 25.23 -28.20
CA GLU A 58 -10.98 25.10 -27.37
C GLU A 58 -11.36 23.62 -27.24
N GLY A 59 -11.28 23.09 -26.02
CA GLY A 59 -11.62 21.70 -25.74
C GLY A 59 -11.83 21.46 -24.24
N PRO A 60 -12.63 20.44 -23.86
CA PRO A 60 -12.87 20.13 -22.47
C PRO A 60 -11.58 19.63 -21.81
N THR A 61 -11.11 20.34 -20.78
CA THR A 61 -9.93 19.94 -20.01
C THR A 61 -10.24 18.72 -19.15
N ARG A 62 -9.41 17.67 -19.25
CA ARG A 62 -9.51 16.45 -18.44
C ARG A 62 -8.70 16.51 -17.14
N ASN A 63 -7.73 17.42 -17.06
CA ASN A 63 -6.97 17.63 -15.84
C ASN A 63 -7.87 17.97 -14.65
N MET A 64 -7.64 17.33 -13.51
CA MET A 64 -8.46 17.50 -12.30
C MET A 64 -8.42 18.93 -11.74
N LEU A 65 -7.36 19.70 -12.03
CA LEU A 65 -7.24 21.10 -11.64
C LEU A 65 -7.69 22.08 -12.75
N GLY A 66 -8.37 21.57 -13.77
CA GLY A 66 -8.88 22.35 -14.88
C GLY A 66 -7.77 22.90 -15.81
N PRO A 67 -8.07 23.96 -16.59
CA PRO A 67 -7.17 24.50 -17.62
C PRO A 67 -5.80 24.91 -17.09
N LEU A 68 -5.74 25.48 -15.88
CA LEU A 68 -4.47 25.87 -15.26
C LEU A 68 -3.60 24.66 -14.91
N GLY A 69 -4.21 23.58 -14.44
CA GLY A 69 -3.52 22.31 -14.20
C GLY A 69 -2.94 21.72 -15.48
N ALA A 70 -3.74 21.66 -16.54
CA ALA A 70 -3.29 21.23 -17.87
C ALA A 70 -2.15 22.09 -18.41
N ALA A 71 -2.25 23.41 -18.28
CA ALA A 71 -1.25 24.35 -18.77
C ALA A 71 0.12 24.16 -18.10
N ILE A 72 0.17 23.77 -16.83
CA ILE A 72 1.41 23.47 -16.10
C ILE A 72 1.85 22.02 -16.33
N ALA A 73 0.91 21.07 -16.39
CA ALA A 73 1.21 19.64 -16.56
C ALA A 73 1.88 19.35 -17.91
N SER A 74 1.41 20.00 -18.98
CA SER A 74 1.92 19.82 -20.34
C SER A 74 3.42 20.07 -20.49
N PRO A 75 3.98 21.23 -20.10
CA PRO A 75 5.42 21.45 -20.19
C PRO A 75 6.21 20.53 -19.26
N LEU A 76 5.71 20.18 -18.07
CA LEU A 76 6.39 19.23 -17.19
C LEU A 76 6.49 17.83 -17.83
N ALA A 77 5.39 17.35 -18.42
CA ALA A 77 5.36 16.07 -19.11
C ALA A 77 6.28 16.05 -20.35
N VAL A 78 6.32 17.14 -21.12
CA VAL A 78 7.17 17.25 -22.31
C VAL A 78 8.66 17.38 -21.96
N VAL A 79 9.01 18.23 -20.99
CA VAL A 79 10.41 18.52 -20.69
C VAL A 79 11.03 17.39 -19.87
N ILE A 80 10.42 17.01 -18.75
CA ILE A 80 11.01 16.08 -17.76
C ILE A 80 10.24 14.77 -17.59
N GLY A 81 9.10 14.60 -18.29
CA GLY A 81 8.33 13.36 -18.30
C GLY A 81 7.95 12.88 -16.90
N LYS A 82 8.13 11.58 -16.64
CA LYS A 82 7.91 10.95 -15.34
C LYS A 82 8.86 11.45 -14.25
N GLY A 83 9.96 12.11 -14.60
CA GLY A 83 10.82 12.82 -13.66
C GLY A 83 10.08 13.91 -12.87
N ALA A 84 8.98 14.46 -13.41
CA ALA A 84 8.13 15.43 -12.72
C ALA A 84 7.58 14.93 -11.38
N TRP A 85 7.41 13.62 -11.20
CA TRP A 85 7.00 13.04 -9.90
C TRP A 85 8.01 13.31 -8.79
N GLY A 86 9.28 13.61 -9.11
CA GLY A 86 10.27 14.05 -8.14
C GLY A 86 9.88 15.37 -7.45
N ILE A 87 9.08 16.23 -8.09
CA ILE A 87 8.51 17.44 -7.45
C ILE A 87 7.57 17.04 -6.32
N VAL A 88 6.64 16.10 -6.59
CA VAL A 88 5.69 15.58 -5.60
C VAL A 88 6.43 14.95 -4.42
N ILE A 89 7.42 14.11 -4.72
CA ILE A 89 8.23 13.43 -3.69
C ILE A 89 9.01 14.43 -2.85
N GLY A 90 9.62 15.44 -3.49
CA GLY A 90 10.35 16.52 -2.81
C GLY A 90 9.46 17.32 -1.87
N LEU A 91 8.31 17.79 -2.36
CA LEU A 91 7.32 18.53 -1.57
C LEU A 91 6.77 17.68 -0.42
N ALA A 92 6.38 16.43 -0.70
CA ALA A 92 5.83 15.54 0.31
C ALA A 92 6.86 15.18 1.40
N GLY A 93 8.09 14.87 0.99
CA GLY A 93 9.17 14.48 1.90
C GLY A 93 9.57 15.62 2.85
N TRP A 94 9.72 16.84 2.34
CA TRP A 94 9.98 18.00 3.19
C TRP A 94 8.75 18.40 4.01
N GLY A 95 7.55 18.35 3.42
CA GLY A 95 6.31 18.62 4.14
C GLY A 95 6.13 17.72 5.37
N LEU A 96 6.40 16.43 5.22
CA LEU A 96 6.38 15.47 6.33
C LEU A 96 7.47 15.74 7.37
N ARG A 97 8.67 16.15 6.95
CA ARG A 97 9.77 16.49 7.87
C ARG A 97 9.48 17.73 8.70
N PHE A 98 8.92 18.77 8.10
CA PHE A 98 8.46 19.96 8.82
C PHE A 98 7.32 19.64 9.78
N LEU A 99 6.41 18.73 9.41
CA LEU A 99 5.31 18.32 10.28
C LEU A 99 5.75 17.46 11.46
N THR A 100 6.80 16.65 11.26
CA THR A 100 7.37 15.77 12.30
C THR A 100 8.53 16.42 13.09
N HIS A 101 8.96 17.62 12.70
CA HIS A 101 10.13 18.32 13.23
C HIS A 101 11.43 17.52 13.15
N ILE A 102 11.58 16.65 12.14
CA ILE A 102 12.76 15.78 11.97
C ILE A 102 13.67 16.34 10.88
N GLY A 103 14.83 16.89 11.27
CA GLY A 103 15.89 17.31 10.36
C GLY A 103 15.53 18.51 9.47
N GLU A 104 14.56 19.32 9.92
CA GLU A 104 14.08 20.54 9.27
C GLU A 104 15.20 21.59 9.12
N GLU A 105 16.22 21.57 9.98
CA GLU A 105 17.37 22.50 9.90
C GLU A 105 18.16 22.35 8.60
N ARG A 106 18.01 21.20 7.93
CA ARG A 106 18.74 20.86 6.70
C ARG A 106 17.95 21.19 5.43
N ALA A 107 16.71 21.67 5.57
CA ALA A 107 15.79 21.89 4.46
C ALA A 107 16.40 22.77 3.37
N LEU A 108 16.89 23.95 3.72
CA LEU A 108 17.42 24.89 2.75
C LEU A 108 18.63 24.34 1.99
N GLY A 109 19.58 23.72 2.69
CA GLY A 109 20.80 23.18 2.07
C GLY A 109 20.54 21.97 1.18
N ARG A 110 19.51 21.17 1.48
CA ARG A 110 19.20 19.92 0.77
C ARG A 110 18.13 20.09 -0.31
N ALA A 111 17.22 21.05 -0.15
CA ALA A 111 16.21 21.37 -1.15
C ALA A 111 16.84 21.85 -2.48
N LEU A 112 18.03 22.46 -2.44
CA LEU A 112 18.79 22.86 -3.62
C LEU A 112 19.16 21.68 -4.54
N PHE A 113 19.20 20.45 -4.01
CA PHE A 113 19.50 19.25 -4.78
C PHE A 113 18.25 18.58 -5.38
N ILE A 114 17.04 19.04 -5.04
CA ILE A 114 15.79 18.48 -5.58
C ILE A 114 15.74 18.60 -7.12
N PRO A 115 16.05 19.76 -7.75
CA PRO A 115 16.06 19.86 -9.21
C PRO A 115 17.08 18.92 -9.86
N ILE A 116 18.22 18.70 -9.21
CA ILE A 116 19.25 17.77 -9.70
C ILE A 116 18.74 16.33 -9.62
N ALA A 117 18.09 15.95 -8.52
CA ALA A 117 17.48 14.63 -8.38
C ALA A 117 16.37 14.40 -9.43
N ILE A 118 15.57 15.43 -9.74
CA ILE A 118 14.54 15.37 -10.79
C ILE A 118 15.19 15.18 -12.17
N ALA A 119 16.27 15.92 -12.47
CA ALA A 119 17.00 15.79 -13.72
C ALA A 119 17.56 14.37 -13.89
N LEU A 120 18.23 13.84 -12.85
CA LEU A 120 18.73 12.46 -12.86
C LEU A 120 17.60 11.43 -13.01
N GLY A 121 16.48 11.65 -12.32
CA GLY A 121 15.29 10.79 -12.41
C GLY A 121 14.64 10.81 -13.80
N SER A 122 14.65 11.95 -14.47
CA SER A 122 14.22 12.10 -15.87
C SER A 122 15.13 11.31 -16.81
N VAL A 123 16.45 11.43 -16.70
CA VAL A 123 17.38 10.63 -17.52
C VAL A 123 17.23 9.14 -17.26
N TYR A 124 17.08 8.74 -15.99
CA TYR A 124 16.78 7.35 -15.63
C TYR A 124 15.47 6.88 -16.29
N ALA A 125 14.40 7.67 -16.22
CA ALA A 125 13.13 7.31 -16.83
C ALA A 125 13.24 7.11 -18.35
N SER A 126 14.06 7.90 -19.05
CA SER A 126 14.33 7.71 -20.49
C SER A 126 15.03 6.39 -20.82
N THR A 127 15.69 5.73 -19.85
CA THR A 127 16.26 4.39 -20.07
C THR A 127 15.21 3.27 -20.02
N LEU A 128 14.02 3.56 -19.50
CA LEU A 128 12.94 2.59 -19.32
C LEU A 128 12.06 2.52 -20.56
N LEU A 129 11.59 1.31 -20.87
CA LEU A 129 10.72 1.09 -22.02
C LEU A 129 9.32 1.67 -21.75
N PRO A 130 8.81 2.57 -22.61
CA PRO A 130 7.46 3.07 -22.48
C PRO A 130 6.43 1.94 -22.59
N GLY A 131 5.39 1.97 -21.75
CA GLY A 131 4.29 1.01 -21.83
C GLY A 131 3.39 1.26 -23.04
N ALA A 132 2.52 0.30 -23.37
CA ALA A 132 1.65 0.34 -24.55
C ALA A 132 0.69 1.55 -24.64
N GLY A 133 0.47 2.28 -23.54
CA GLY A 133 -0.36 3.48 -23.49
C GLY A 133 0.41 4.81 -23.62
N TRP A 134 1.73 4.78 -23.84
CA TRP A 134 2.54 5.99 -23.99
C TRP A 134 2.57 6.44 -25.45
N SER A 135 1.77 7.45 -25.77
CA SER A 135 1.57 7.94 -27.15
C SER A 135 2.52 9.07 -27.57
N HIS A 136 3.47 9.47 -26.72
CA HIS A 136 4.42 10.53 -27.05
C HIS A 136 5.58 10.03 -27.91
N ALA A 137 6.11 10.92 -28.76
CA ALA A 137 7.30 10.67 -29.55
C ALA A 137 8.59 10.64 -28.72
N PHE A 138 8.55 11.13 -27.48
CA PHE A 138 9.65 11.09 -26.52
C PHE A 138 9.42 9.98 -25.48
N GLY A 139 10.51 9.50 -24.86
CA GLY A 139 10.52 8.49 -23.82
C GLY A 139 9.97 8.96 -22.48
N LEU A 140 9.97 8.07 -21.49
CA LEU A 140 9.36 8.37 -20.18
C LEU A 140 10.06 9.50 -19.42
N GLY A 141 11.29 9.85 -19.76
CA GLY A 141 12.02 10.97 -19.18
C GLY A 141 11.74 12.33 -19.82
N GLY A 142 10.89 12.41 -20.85
CA GLY A 142 10.69 13.64 -21.59
C GLY A 142 11.89 13.98 -22.49
N LEU A 143 11.79 15.11 -23.19
CA LEU A 143 12.82 15.56 -24.12
C LEU A 143 14.18 15.80 -23.43
N PHE A 144 14.19 16.27 -22.18
CA PHE A 144 15.43 16.45 -21.43
C PHE A 144 16.14 15.11 -21.18
N GLY A 145 15.41 14.11 -20.66
CA GLY A 145 15.97 12.79 -20.38
C GLY A 145 16.51 12.12 -21.64
N ASP A 146 15.75 12.20 -22.74
CA ASP A 146 16.09 11.58 -24.02
C ASP A 146 17.30 12.24 -24.68
N THR A 147 17.39 13.57 -24.64
CA THR A 147 18.52 14.30 -25.21
C THR A 147 19.82 14.03 -24.46
N VAL A 148 19.78 14.02 -23.12
CA VAL A 148 20.94 13.68 -22.30
C VAL A 148 21.34 12.22 -22.51
N LEU A 149 20.37 11.29 -22.48
CA LEU A 149 20.65 9.87 -22.71
C LEU A 149 21.25 9.63 -24.11
N GLY A 150 20.67 10.26 -25.13
CA GLY A 150 21.16 10.19 -26.51
C GLY A 150 22.58 10.72 -26.66
N ALA A 151 22.89 11.87 -26.03
CA ALA A 151 24.23 12.44 -26.03
C ALA A 151 25.26 11.52 -25.35
N LEU A 152 24.90 10.89 -24.22
CA LEU A 152 25.78 9.96 -23.52
C LEU A 152 26.03 8.68 -24.30
N LEU A 153 24.99 8.14 -24.96
CA LEU A 153 25.14 6.98 -25.83
C LEU A 153 25.97 7.27 -27.08
N ALA A 154 25.92 8.48 -27.61
CA ALA A 154 26.72 8.89 -28.78
C ALA A 154 28.23 8.94 -28.48
N ILE A 155 28.61 9.18 -27.22
CA ILE A 155 30.02 9.24 -26.79
C ILE A 155 30.53 7.84 -26.38
N LEU A 156 29.64 6.93 -26.01
CA LEU A 156 30.02 5.62 -25.49
C LEU A 156 30.54 4.70 -26.61
N PRO A 157 31.79 4.23 -26.53
CA PRO A 157 32.30 3.26 -27.49
C PRO A 157 31.67 1.89 -27.25
N GLY A 158 31.28 1.20 -28.34
CA GLY A 158 30.77 -0.17 -28.31
C GLY A 158 29.27 -0.30 -28.57
N SER A 159 28.65 -1.37 -28.08
CA SER A 159 27.24 -1.64 -28.38
C SER A 159 26.30 -0.74 -27.57
N ALA A 160 25.34 -0.11 -28.24
CA ALA A 160 24.30 0.71 -27.61
C ALA A 160 23.52 -0.06 -26.53
N ALA A 161 23.32 -1.37 -26.70
CA ALA A 161 22.64 -2.22 -25.73
C ALA A 161 23.38 -2.34 -24.39
N ILE A 162 24.71 -2.48 -24.42
CA ILE A 162 25.52 -2.51 -23.20
C ILE A 162 25.56 -1.12 -22.57
N GLY A 163 25.76 -0.08 -23.37
CA GLY A 163 25.78 1.30 -22.90
C GLY A 163 24.47 1.70 -22.19
N LEU A 164 23.32 1.35 -22.77
CA LEU A 164 22.02 1.62 -22.17
C LEU A 164 21.87 0.92 -20.81
N LYS A 165 22.25 -0.35 -20.68
CA LYS A 165 22.19 -1.09 -19.40
C LYS A 165 23.08 -0.45 -18.33
N LEU A 166 24.30 -0.04 -18.71
CA LEU A 166 25.22 0.63 -17.80
C LEU A 166 24.67 1.98 -17.35
N LEU A 167 24.20 2.81 -18.27
CA LEU A 167 23.60 4.11 -17.97
C LEU A 167 22.34 3.96 -17.12
N THR A 168 21.50 2.95 -17.37
CA THR A 168 20.33 2.62 -16.55
C THR A 168 20.73 2.42 -15.09
N LEU A 169 21.75 1.59 -14.83
CA LEU A 169 22.23 1.32 -13.48
C LEU A 169 22.85 2.57 -12.83
N ILE A 170 23.67 3.32 -13.58
CA ILE A 170 24.32 4.54 -13.10
C ILE A 170 23.28 5.59 -12.70
N PHE A 171 22.34 5.91 -13.58
CA PHE A 171 21.31 6.91 -13.30
C PHE A 171 20.28 6.45 -12.27
N PHE A 172 20.01 5.14 -12.17
CA PHE A 172 19.22 4.59 -11.08
C PHE A 172 19.89 4.87 -9.72
N VAL A 173 21.16 4.48 -9.57
CA VAL A 173 21.91 4.68 -8.33
C VAL A 173 22.08 6.18 -8.04
N ALA A 174 22.41 6.99 -9.06
CA ALA A 174 22.56 8.43 -8.90
C ALA A 174 21.25 9.10 -8.44
N THR A 175 20.11 8.73 -9.03
CA THR A 175 18.79 9.20 -8.60
C THR A 175 18.49 8.83 -7.15
N LEU A 176 18.79 7.59 -6.73
CA LEU A 176 18.57 7.17 -5.34
C LEU A 176 19.47 7.91 -4.34
N VAL A 177 20.75 8.07 -4.65
CA VAL A 177 21.72 8.72 -3.76
C VAL A 177 21.41 10.22 -3.65
N VAL A 178 21.28 10.91 -4.78
CA VAL A 178 21.02 12.36 -4.81
C VAL A 178 19.60 12.65 -4.33
N GLY A 179 18.62 11.85 -4.73
CA GLY A 179 17.23 11.97 -4.26
C GLY A 179 17.11 11.74 -2.75
N GLY A 180 17.73 10.69 -2.22
CA GLY A 180 17.78 10.45 -0.77
C GLY A 180 18.46 11.59 -0.03
N PHE A 181 19.59 12.08 -0.54
CA PHE A 181 20.27 13.24 0.03
C PHE A 181 19.38 14.50 0.02
N ALA A 182 18.76 14.81 -1.12
CA ALA A 182 17.87 15.95 -1.31
C ALA A 182 16.63 15.90 -0.41
N LEU A 183 16.13 14.71 -0.12
CA LEU A 183 15.03 14.47 0.83
C LEU A 183 15.47 14.50 2.30
N GLY A 184 16.74 14.77 2.60
CA GLY A 184 17.17 14.83 4.00
C GLY A 184 17.58 13.50 4.62
N VAL A 185 17.59 12.40 3.85
CA VAL A 185 17.91 11.06 4.39
C VAL A 185 19.32 11.07 4.98
N ASN A 186 19.45 10.46 6.15
CA ASN A 186 20.71 10.26 6.83
C ASN A 186 21.13 8.79 6.80
N LEU A 187 22.44 8.50 6.83
CA LEU A 187 22.95 7.12 6.86
C LEU A 187 22.45 6.34 8.09
N ARG A 188 22.23 7.04 9.22
CA ARG A 188 21.62 6.45 10.43
C ARG A 188 20.15 6.10 10.23
N GLU A 189 19.40 6.95 9.53
CA GLU A 189 18.01 6.68 9.17
C GLU A 189 17.95 5.49 8.21
N LEU A 190 18.83 5.45 7.22
CA LEU A 190 18.92 4.35 6.26
C LEU A 190 19.26 3.01 6.95
N GLY A 191 20.19 3.00 7.89
CA GLY A 191 20.53 1.82 8.70
C GLY A 191 19.37 1.34 9.57
N ASN A 192 18.60 2.26 10.16
CA ASN A 192 17.41 1.92 10.94
C ASN A 192 16.29 1.38 10.04
N SER A 193 16.02 2.03 8.91
CA SER A 193 15.04 1.57 7.92
C SER A 193 15.39 0.19 7.36
N ALA A 194 16.67 -0.08 7.08
CA ALA A 194 17.13 -1.39 6.65
C ALA A 194 16.90 -2.47 7.71
N ARG A 195 17.19 -2.17 8.99
CA ARG A 195 16.90 -3.08 10.11
C ARG A 195 15.39 -3.33 10.26
N TYR A 196 14.55 -2.31 10.14
CA TYR A 196 13.09 -2.47 10.18
C TYR A 196 12.56 -3.25 8.97
N MET A 197 13.11 -3.06 7.77
CA MET A 197 12.77 -3.87 6.58
C MET A 197 13.13 -5.34 6.78
N LEU A 198 14.33 -5.64 7.30
CA LEU A 198 14.74 -7.01 7.59
C LEU A 198 13.84 -7.64 8.66
N GLY A 199 13.57 -6.92 9.75
CA GLY A 199 12.65 -7.37 10.79
C GLY A 199 11.22 -7.58 10.27
N GLY A 200 10.72 -6.67 9.44
CA GLY A 200 9.41 -6.75 8.80
C GLY A 200 9.30 -7.91 7.82
N THR A 201 10.35 -8.19 7.06
CA THR A 201 10.42 -9.34 6.13
C THR A 201 10.40 -10.66 6.91
N VAL A 202 11.18 -10.74 8.00
CA VAL A 202 11.18 -11.91 8.89
C VAL A 202 9.81 -12.10 9.52
N LEU A 203 9.17 -11.02 9.99
CA LEU A 203 7.85 -11.09 10.62
C LEU A 203 6.75 -11.45 9.61
N PHE A 204 6.82 -10.90 8.39
CA PHE A 204 5.93 -11.24 7.28
C PHE A 204 6.08 -12.71 6.89
N TYR A 205 7.30 -13.19 6.74
CA TYR A 205 7.59 -14.60 6.46
C TYR A 205 7.10 -15.52 7.59
N ALA A 206 7.37 -15.16 8.84
CA ALA A 206 6.87 -15.89 10.01
C ALA A 206 5.33 -15.88 10.09
N GLY A 207 4.70 -14.76 9.71
CA GLY A 207 3.25 -14.62 9.61
C GLY A 207 2.66 -15.51 8.51
N ALA A 208 3.29 -15.51 7.33
CA ALA A 208 2.91 -16.37 6.20
C ALA A 208 3.01 -17.86 6.56
N LEU A 209 4.10 -18.28 7.21
CA LEU A 209 4.26 -19.65 7.71
C LEU A 209 3.22 -19.99 8.79
N LYS A 210 2.91 -19.06 9.70
CA LYS A 210 1.87 -19.26 10.70
C LYS A 210 0.47 -19.38 10.08
N LEU A 211 0.16 -18.62 9.03
CA LEU A 211 -1.10 -18.73 8.27
C LEU A 211 -1.20 -20.06 7.51
N ALA A 212 -0.12 -20.49 6.87
CA ALA A 212 -0.06 -21.79 6.21
C ALA A 212 -0.22 -22.95 7.23
N GLY A 213 0.47 -22.87 8.36
CA GLY A 213 0.39 -23.87 9.43
C GLY A 213 -0.91 -23.85 10.22
N SER A 214 -1.55 -22.68 10.37
CA SER A 214 -2.88 -22.56 10.99
C SER A 214 -3.98 -23.07 10.08
N GLY A 215 -3.81 -23.00 8.75
CA GLY A 215 -4.69 -23.66 7.78
C GLY A 215 -4.75 -25.18 7.98
N MET A 216 -3.59 -25.82 8.19
CA MET A 216 -3.51 -27.25 8.50
C MET A 216 -4.12 -27.60 9.88
N ARG A 217 -3.84 -26.80 10.91
CA ARG A 217 -4.39 -27.02 12.27
C ARG A 217 -5.90 -26.76 12.34
N GLY A 218 -6.40 -25.80 11.56
CA GLY A 218 -7.82 -25.48 11.41
C GLY A 218 -8.57 -26.59 10.68
N ALA A 219 -8.00 -27.11 9.58
CA ALA A 219 -8.52 -28.28 8.87
C ALA A 219 -8.53 -29.54 9.75
N ALA A 220 -7.47 -29.79 10.52
CA ALA A 220 -7.41 -30.92 11.45
C ALA A 220 -8.46 -30.82 12.58
N ARG A 221 -8.67 -29.62 13.15
CA ARG A 221 -9.74 -29.40 14.14
C ARG A 221 -11.13 -29.52 13.53
N GLY A 222 -11.35 -28.99 12.33
CA GLY A 222 -12.61 -29.11 11.59
C GLY A 222 -12.95 -30.54 11.21
N ALA A 223 -11.94 -31.33 10.83
CA ALA A 223 -12.10 -32.76 10.57
C ALA A 223 -12.40 -33.54 11.85
N MET A 224 -11.74 -33.22 12.97
CA MET A 224 -12.03 -33.85 14.27
C MET A 224 -13.42 -33.50 14.81
N THR A 225 -13.86 -32.24 14.69
CA THR A 225 -15.22 -31.86 15.09
C THR A 225 -16.26 -32.51 14.19
N GLY A 226 -16.06 -32.55 12.87
CA GLY A 226 -16.93 -33.26 11.93
C GLY A 226 -16.99 -34.77 12.16
N ALA A 227 -15.86 -35.40 12.50
CA ALA A 227 -15.80 -36.81 12.83
C ALA A 227 -16.54 -37.12 14.14
N THR A 228 -16.40 -36.26 15.17
CA THR A 228 -17.07 -36.47 16.46
C THR A 228 -18.58 -36.23 16.39
N THR A 229 -19.08 -35.27 15.61
CA THR A 229 -20.52 -35.12 15.33
C THR A 229 -21.04 -36.27 14.48
N GLY A 230 -20.29 -36.72 13.47
CA GLY A 230 -20.64 -37.90 12.67
C GLY A 230 -20.78 -39.17 13.51
N VAL A 231 -19.82 -39.41 14.42
CA VAL A 231 -19.86 -40.55 15.35
C VAL A 231 -21.02 -40.43 16.34
N ARG A 232 -21.36 -39.22 16.82
CA ARG A 232 -22.53 -39.01 17.68
C ARG A 232 -23.86 -39.27 16.95
N ALA A 233 -23.98 -38.82 15.71
CA ALA A 233 -25.18 -39.05 14.88
C ALA A 233 -25.38 -40.53 14.55
N LEU A 234 -24.29 -41.27 14.28
CA LEU A 234 -24.36 -42.71 14.09
C LEU A 234 -24.76 -43.45 15.37
N LYS A 235 -24.27 -43.00 16.53
CA LYS A 235 -24.66 -43.57 17.83
C LYS A 235 -26.11 -43.30 18.18
N SER A 236 -26.66 -42.11 17.89
CA SER A 236 -28.08 -41.82 18.13
C SER A 236 -28.98 -42.65 17.23
N GLN A 237 -28.64 -42.80 15.96
CA GLN A 237 -29.40 -43.62 15.03
C GLN A 237 -29.34 -45.12 15.40
N ALA A 238 -28.20 -45.60 15.90
CA ALA A 238 -28.09 -46.97 16.41
C ALA A 238 -28.93 -47.18 17.69
N ALA A 239 -29.06 -46.15 18.54
CA ALA A 239 -29.90 -46.20 19.73
C ALA A 239 -31.40 -46.21 19.36
N GLU A 240 -31.82 -45.40 18.39
CA GLU A 240 -33.19 -45.39 17.86
C GLU A 240 -33.58 -46.74 17.25
N ARG A 241 -32.72 -47.31 16.38
CA ARG A 241 -32.97 -48.65 15.80
C ARG A 241 -33.06 -49.74 16.87
N ARG A 242 -32.33 -49.59 17.98
CA ARG A 242 -32.40 -50.52 19.11
C ARG A 242 -33.72 -50.36 19.87
N ALA A 243 -34.19 -49.13 20.06
CA ALA A 243 -35.49 -48.84 20.69
C ALA A 243 -36.65 -49.38 19.84
N ASP A 244 -36.63 -49.16 18.52
CA ASP A 244 -37.64 -49.68 17.60
C ASP A 244 -37.68 -51.21 17.58
N ARG A 245 -36.52 -51.87 17.66
CA ARG A 245 -36.44 -53.33 17.72
C ARG A 245 -37.04 -53.89 19.01
N VAL A 246 -36.84 -53.19 20.13
CA VAL A 246 -37.44 -53.58 21.42
C VAL A 246 -38.96 -53.36 21.39
N ALA A 247 -39.43 -52.21 20.90
CA ALA A 247 -40.86 -51.91 20.79
C ALA A 247 -41.60 -52.90 19.87
N ARG A 248 -40.98 -53.33 18.76
CA ARG A 248 -41.55 -54.38 17.89
C ARG A 248 -41.58 -55.75 18.56
N ALA A 249 -40.58 -56.09 19.36
CA ALA A 249 -40.57 -57.33 20.12
C ALA A 249 -41.67 -57.34 21.21
N GLU A 250 -41.92 -56.20 21.86
CA GLU A 250 -43.00 -56.05 22.86
C GLU A 250 -44.39 -56.10 22.22
N ALA A 251 -44.59 -55.46 21.05
CA ALA A 251 -45.86 -55.50 20.33
C ALA A 251 -46.24 -56.92 19.86
N GLN A 252 -45.24 -57.73 19.52
CA GLN A 252 -45.46 -59.12 19.09
C GLN A 252 -45.82 -60.06 20.27
N VAL A 253 -45.53 -59.66 21.51
CA VAL A 253 -45.93 -60.38 22.73
C VAL A 253 -47.34 -59.96 23.18
N GLY A 254 -47.78 -58.75 22.88
CA GLY A 254 -49.12 -58.26 23.21
C GLY A 254 -50.25 -58.88 22.37
N ASP A 255 -49.99 -59.20 21.11
CA ASP A 255 -51.00 -59.73 20.18
C ASP A 255 -51.42 -61.20 20.51
N GLU A 256 -50.65 -61.90 21.34
CA GLU A 256 -51.01 -63.24 21.82
C GLU A 256 -51.98 -63.23 23.03
N GLN A 257 -52.27 -62.07 23.64
CA GLN A 257 -53.07 -62.00 24.88
C GLN A 257 -54.55 -61.60 24.72
N ASP A 258 -54.98 -61.07 23.57
CA ASP A 258 -56.31 -60.43 23.43
C ASP A 258 -57.35 -61.25 22.63
N GLY A 259 -57.29 -62.59 22.66
CA GLY A 259 -58.26 -63.44 21.97
C GLY A 259 -58.59 -64.73 22.69
N GLU A 260 -59.51 -64.69 23.67
CA GLU A 260 -60.66 -65.63 23.81
C GLU A 260 -61.35 -65.49 25.17
N SER A 261 -62.51 -64.82 25.19
CA SER A 261 -63.47 -64.83 26.29
C SER A 261 -64.55 -65.88 26.00
N TYR A 262 -64.58 -66.96 26.78
CA TYR A 262 -65.59 -68.03 26.68
C TYR A 262 -66.63 -67.89 27.81
N PRO A 263 -67.94 -67.79 27.53
CA PRO A 263 -68.97 -67.61 28.56
C PRO A 263 -69.22 -68.90 29.35
N ALA A 264 -69.42 -68.74 30.67
CA ALA A 264 -69.55 -69.83 31.64
C ALA A 264 -70.85 -70.67 31.46
N PRO A 265 -70.79 -72.02 31.50
CA PRO A 265 -71.97 -72.87 31.40
C PRO A 265 -72.76 -73.01 32.74
N PRO A 266 -74.07 -73.30 32.68
CA PRO A 266 -75.00 -73.22 33.81
C PRO A 266 -74.91 -74.41 34.80
N PRO A 267 -75.41 -74.25 36.05
CA PRO A 267 -75.17 -75.20 37.14
C PRO A 267 -76.02 -76.47 37.06
N LEU A 268 -75.37 -77.62 37.29
CA LEU A 268 -76.01 -78.94 37.32
C LEU A 268 -76.60 -79.26 38.70
N LYS A 269 -77.86 -79.72 38.69
CA LYS A 269 -78.66 -80.15 39.85
C LYS A 269 -78.21 -81.52 40.37
N VAL A 270 -78.29 -81.69 41.69
CA VAL A 270 -78.04 -82.92 42.43
C VAL A 270 -79.31 -83.79 42.50
N ARG A 271 -79.24 -85.09 42.17
CA ARG A 271 -79.77 -86.19 43.02
C ARG A 271 -79.53 -87.61 42.46
N ARG A 272 -79.06 -88.45 43.39
CA ARG A 272 -79.28 -89.89 43.65
C ARG A 272 -79.34 -90.88 42.49
#